data_AF-A0AAN8L7P2-F1
#
_entry.id   AF-A0AAN8L7P2-F1
#
_cell.length_a   1.000
_cell.length_b   1.000
_cell.length_c   1.000
_cell.angle_alpha   90.00
_cell.angle_beta   90.00
_cell.angle_gamma   90.00
#
_symmetry.space_group_name_H-M   'P 1'
#
loop_
_entity.id
_entity.type
_entity.pdbx_description
1 polymer ?
#
loop_
_entity_poly.entity_id
_entity_poly.type
_entity_poly.pdbx_seq_one_letter_code
_entity_poly.pdbx_strand_id
1 'polypeptide(L)'
;MDMDVEDIGIQQKYRIVTSNYVARDLGVTKLMCVTDAKEKSPQLVLVKGEELTHYRETSYEVTGDSGVGKTTFLYRYTDNMFNRKFTTTVGIDFREKRVTYLGTGSDGMTEKTFKVHLQLWDTAGQERFRSLTTAFFRDAMGFLLMFDLTNQQSFLNVRNWMSQLQANAYCDSPDIVLVGTKADLKDLRDVQGKQARELADRYGVPYFETSSATGDEVDQAVTTLLDLVMRRMEQSTEGPVSEAANGSAAINDVAETSTSRKCAC
;
A
#
# COMPACT_ATOMS: atom_id res chain seq x y z
N MET A 1 -30.46 27.72 22.37
CA MET A 1 -29.64 26.96 23.33
C MET A 1 -28.71 26.13 22.48
N ASP A 2 -27.55 26.70 22.16
CA ASP A 2 -26.52 25.96 21.45
C ASP A 2 -26.04 24.86 22.39
N MET A 3 -26.26 23.61 22.00
CA MET A 3 -25.60 22.49 22.64
C MET A 3 -24.12 22.63 22.28
N ASP A 4 -23.27 22.95 23.24
CA ASP A 4 -21.82 22.88 23.08
C ASP A 4 -21.48 21.45 22.63
N VAL A 5 -21.25 21.26 21.33
CA VAL A 5 -20.82 19.97 20.79
C VAL A 5 -19.38 19.80 21.19
N GLU A 6 -19.15 18.99 22.23
CA GLU A 6 -17.82 18.68 22.72
C GLU A 6 -16.94 18.12 21.60
N ASP A 7 -15.66 18.44 21.63
CA ASP A 7 -14.67 17.81 20.77
C ASP A 7 -14.44 16.37 21.23
N ILE A 8 -14.80 15.39 20.40
CA ILE A 8 -14.76 13.97 20.75
C ILE A 8 -13.87 13.22 19.76
N GLY A 9 -12.92 12.48 20.32
CA GLY A 9 -12.08 11.51 19.62
C GLY A 9 -12.27 10.10 20.17
N ILE A 10 -12.30 9.09 19.29
CA ILE A 10 -12.20 7.69 19.68
C ILE A 10 -10.72 7.32 19.71
N GLN A 11 -10.21 6.96 20.89
CA GLN A 11 -8.84 6.50 21.05
C GLN A 11 -8.73 4.97 21.04
N GLN A 12 -7.62 4.47 20.50
CA GLN A 12 -7.15 3.10 20.67
C GLN A 12 -5.65 3.10 20.94
N LYS A 13 -5.26 2.44 22.04
CA LYS A 13 -3.91 2.57 22.62
C LYS A 13 -3.53 4.06 22.74
N TYR A 14 -2.62 4.52 21.87
CA TYR A 14 -2.08 5.88 21.88
C TYR A 14 -2.47 6.68 20.63
N ARG A 15 -3.48 6.27 19.86
CA ARG A 15 -3.89 6.96 18.62
C ARG A 15 -5.38 7.27 18.55
N ILE A 16 -5.72 8.36 17.85
CA ILE A 16 -7.09 8.74 17.49
C ILE A 16 -7.51 7.98 16.24
N VAL A 17 -8.59 7.21 16.30
CA VAL A 17 -9.07 6.36 15.19
C VAL A 17 -10.17 7.05 14.41
N THR A 18 -10.98 7.85 15.09
CA THR A 18 -11.93 8.77 14.46
C THR A 18 -12.19 9.91 15.43
N SER A 19 -12.66 11.02 14.90
CA SER A 19 -13.03 12.19 15.67
C SER A 19 -14.21 12.89 14.99
N ASN A 20 -14.98 13.66 15.75
CA ASN A 20 -16.12 14.41 15.22
C ASN A 20 -15.65 15.61 14.38
N TYR A 21 -16.59 16.32 13.75
CA TYR A 21 -16.27 17.44 12.87
C TYR A 21 -15.51 18.56 13.59
N VAL A 22 -15.87 18.84 14.85
CA VAL A 22 -15.21 19.86 15.70
C VAL A 22 -13.73 19.55 15.90
N ALA A 23 -13.40 18.30 16.23
CA ALA A 23 -12.01 17.83 16.35
C ALA A 23 -11.19 18.01 15.06
N ARG A 24 -11.83 17.70 13.92
CA ARG A 24 -11.17 17.69 12.61
C ARG A 24 -10.84 19.10 12.15
N ASP A 25 -11.72 20.06 12.42
CA ASP A 25 -11.47 21.48 12.14
C ASP A 25 -10.29 22.03 12.95
N LEU A 26 -10.04 21.48 14.14
CA LEU A 26 -8.85 21.76 14.96
C LEU A 26 -7.60 20.97 14.51
N GLY A 27 -7.72 20.20 13.44
CA GLY A 27 -6.62 19.48 12.81
C GLY A 27 -6.29 18.13 13.43
N VAL A 28 -7.19 17.55 14.25
CA VAL A 28 -7.07 16.17 14.74
C VAL A 28 -7.43 15.20 13.61
N THR A 29 -6.48 14.34 13.22
CA THR A 29 -6.66 13.40 12.10
C THR A 29 -6.67 11.94 12.54
N LYS A 30 -7.20 11.06 11.69
CA LYS A 30 -7.15 9.60 11.87
C LYS A 30 -5.68 9.16 11.99
N LEU A 31 -5.40 8.25 12.93
CA LEU A 31 -4.09 7.72 13.31
C LEU A 31 -3.11 8.71 13.96
N MET A 32 -3.52 9.94 14.29
CA MET A 32 -2.72 10.88 15.07
C MET A 32 -2.44 10.33 16.47
N CYS A 33 -1.23 10.55 17.00
CA CYS A 33 -0.90 10.20 18.38
C CYS A 33 -1.78 11.01 19.35
N VAL A 34 -2.18 10.40 20.46
CA VAL A 34 -3.02 11.03 21.49
C VAL A 34 -2.34 12.27 22.07
N THR A 35 -1.01 12.26 22.18
CA THR A 35 -0.19 13.41 22.58
C THR A 35 -0.40 14.58 21.62
N ASP A 36 -0.17 14.35 20.33
CA ASP A 36 -0.23 15.38 19.30
C ASP A 36 -1.68 15.89 19.09
N ALA A 37 -2.66 14.98 19.24
CA ALA A 37 -4.07 15.33 19.20
C ALA A 37 -4.48 16.22 20.39
N LYS A 38 -3.91 15.97 21.58
CA LYS A 38 -4.11 16.80 22.77
C LYS A 38 -3.38 18.15 22.69
N GLU A 39 -2.28 18.23 21.96
CA GLU A 39 -1.64 19.52 21.66
C GLU A 39 -2.49 20.37 20.73
N LYS A 40 -3.10 19.75 19.71
CA LYS A 40 -3.99 20.44 18.76
C LYS A 40 -5.35 20.78 19.34
N SER A 41 -5.89 19.91 20.20
CA SER A 41 -7.13 20.15 20.93
C SER A 41 -6.99 19.70 22.39
N PRO A 42 -6.63 20.62 23.29
CA PRO A 42 -6.49 20.32 24.72
C PRO A 42 -7.78 19.76 25.35
N GLN A 43 -8.92 20.27 24.90
CA GLN A 43 -10.27 19.90 25.35
C GLN A 43 -10.79 18.58 24.75
N LEU A 44 -10.06 17.94 23.84
CA LEU A 44 -10.48 16.69 23.18
C LEU A 44 -10.87 15.61 24.20
N VAL A 45 -12.13 15.20 24.20
CA VAL A 45 -12.65 14.11 25.03
C VAL A 45 -12.38 12.79 24.33
N LEU A 46 -11.66 11.89 25.01
CA LEU A 46 -11.25 10.60 24.44
C LEU A 46 -12.15 9.47 24.91
N VAL A 47 -12.97 8.95 24.00
CA VAL A 47 -13.75 7.73 24.22
C VAL A 47 -12.86 6.54 23.89
N LYS A 48 -12.73 5.58 24.82
CA LYS A 48 -12.07 4.30 24.51
C LYS A 48 -12.93 3.55 23.49
N GLY A 49 -12.44 3.43 22.26
CA GLY A 49 -13.09 2.59 21.25
C GLY A 49 -12.94 1.11 21.60
N GLU A 50 -13.71 0.25 20.95
CA GLU A 50 -13.41 -1.18 20.91
C GLU A 50 -11.94 -1.39 20.54
N GLU A 51 -11.30 -2.44 21.03
CA GLU A 51 -9.89 -2.70 20.76
C GLU A 51 -9.69 -3.14 19.30
N LEU A 52 -9.65 -2.19 18.37
CA LEU A 52 -9.32 -2.44 16.95
C LEU A 52 -7.79 -2.46 16.73
N THR A 53 -7.00 -2.75 17.76
CA THR A 53 -5.55 -3.03 17.64
C THR A 53 -5.25 -4.13 16.63
N HIS A 54 -6.20 -5.05 16.49
CA HIS A 54 -6.18 -6.14 15.55
C HIS A 54 -6.91 -5.83 14.23
N TYR A 55 -7.45 -4.62 14.04
CA TYR A 55 -8.04 -4.22 12.77
C TYR A 55 -6.99 -3.49 11.93
N ARG A 56 -6.89 -3.86 10.65
CA ARG A 56 -6.04 -3.16 9.68
C ARG A 56 -6.87 -2.81 8.46
N GLU A 57 -6.58 -1.64 7.89
CA GLU A 57 -7.10 -1.21 6.60
C GLU A 57 -5.89 -1.15 5.67
N THR A 58 -5.93 -1.87 4.56
CA THR A 58 -4.84 -1.91 3.58
C THR A 58 -5.39 -1.66 2.19
N SER A 59 -4.74 -0.77 1.44
CA SER A 59 -5.08 -0.44 0.06
C SER A 59 -4.09 -1.10 -0.90
N TYR A 60 -4.60 -1.89 -1.85
CA TYR A 60 -3.82 -2.46 -2.93
C TYR A 60 -4.30 -1.93 -4.26
N GLU A 61 -3.34 -1.67 -5.15
CA GLU A 61 -3.63 -1.23 -6.50
C GLU A 61 -3.27 -2.31 -7.51
N VAL A 62 -4.19 -2.58 -8.41
CA VAL A 62 -3.96 -3.49 -9.53
C VAL A 62 -3.56 -2.67 -10.75
N THR A 63 -2.39 -2.99 -11.30
CA THR A 63 -1.78 -2.24 -12.39
C THR A 63 -1.25 -3.15 -13.49
N GLY A 64 -1.04 -2.61 -14.69
CA GLY A 64 -0.68 -3.35 -15.89
C GLY A 64 -1.49 -2.91 -17.10
N ASP A 65 -1.13 -3.44 -18.27
CA ASP A 65 -1.72 -3.03 -19.55
C ASP A 65 -3.24 -3.26 -19.62
N SER A 66 -3.90 -2.56 -20.53
CA SER A 66 -5.31 -2.81 -20.87
C SER A 66 -5.48 -4.26 -21.35
N GLY A 67 -6.57 -4.93 -20.95
CA GLY A 67 -6.89 -6.27 -21.44
C GLY A 67 -6.19 -7.43 -20.75
N VAL A 68 -5.26 -7.17 -19.82
CA VAL A 68 -4.52 -8.26 -19.14
C VAL A 68 -5.42 -9.07 -18.20
N GLY A 69 -6.41 -8.46 -17.56
CA GLY A 69 -7.35 -9.17 -16.68
C GLY A 69 -7.45 -8.63 -15.26
N LYS A 70 -7.03 -7.39 -15.01
CA LYS A 70 -7.09 -6.72 -13.69
C LYS A 70 -8.48 -6.78 -13.05
N THR A 71 -9.49 -6.31 -13.78
CA THR A 71 -10.89 -6.31 -13.35
C THR A 71 -11.40 -7.72 -13.07
N THR A 72 -11.20 -8.65 -14.00
CA THR A 72 -11.69 -10.03 -13.83
C THR A 72 -10.98 -10.78 -12.71
N PHE A 73 -9.70 -10.47 -12.46
CA PHE A 73 -8.97 -10.96 -11.29
C PHE A 73 -9.60 -10.47 -9.99
N LEU A 74 -9.93 -9.19 -9.90
CA LEU A 74 -10.58 -8.63 -8.72
C LEU A 74 -12.00 -9.20 -8.49
N TYR A 75 -12.80 -9.37 -9.55
CA TYR A 75 -14.09 -10.07 -9.47
C TYR A 75 -13.92 -11.52 -9.00
N ARG A 76 -12.90 -12.23 -9.49
CA ARG A 76 -12.63 -13.60 -9.04
C ARG A 76 -12.28 -13.61 -7.56
N TYR A 77 -11.40 -12.72 -7.11
CA TYR A 77 -10.97 -12.69 -5.72
C TYR A 77 -12.10 -12.30 -4.75
N THR A 78 -12.92 -11.31 -5.12
CA THR A 78 -13.94 -10.73 -4.20
C THR A 78 -15.24 -11.52 -4.22
N ASP A 79 -15.75 -11.86 -5.40
CA ASP A 79 -17.09 -12.43 -5.59
C ASP A 79 -17.06 -13.90 -6.03
N ASN A 80 -15.87 -14.47 -6.25
CA ASN A 80 -15.70 -15.78 -6.87
C ASN A 80 -16.41 -15.90 -8.24
N MET A 81 -16.46 -14.77 -8.97
CA MET A 81 -17.14 -14.67 -10.26
C MET A 81 -16.15 -14.47 -11.41
N PHE A 82 -16.51 -14.99 -12.58
CA PHE A 82 -15.81 -14.73 -13.82
C PHE A 82 -16.79 -14.45 -14.95
N ASN A 83 -16.65 -13.27 -15.56
CA ASN A 83 -17.41 -12.92 -16.75
C ASN A 83 -16.49 -12.92 -17.97
N ARG A 84 -16.83 -13.74 -18.96
CA ARG A 84 -16.11 -13.82 -20.24
C ARG A 84 -16.29 -12.56 -21.10
N LYS A 85 -17.35 -11.79 -20.89
CA LYS A 85 -17.59 -10.56 -21.66
C LYS A 85 -16.58 -9.50 -21.24
N PHE A 86 -15.66 -9.21 -22.15
CA PHE A 86 -14.69 -8.14 -21.96
C PHE A 86 -15.42 -6.79 -22.00
N THR A 87 -15.42 -6.10 -20.86
CA THR A 87 -15.83 -4.70 -20.78
C THR A 87 -14.61 -3.91 -20.35
N THR A 88 -14.19 -2.93 -21.16
CA THR A 88 -13.06 -2.07 -20.81
C THR A 88 -13.44 -1.21 -19.62
N THR A 89 -12.62 -1.22 -18.57
CA THR A 89 -12.77 -0.32 -17.43
C THR A 89 -12.57 1.11 -17.87
N VAL A 90 -13.57 1.96 -17.62
CA VAL A 90 -13.49 3.41 -17.84
C VAL A 90 -13.22 4.05 -16.48
N GLY A 91 -12.09 4.73 -16.34
CA GLY A 91 -11.71 5.38 -15.09
C GLY A 91 -11.14 4.39 -14.06
N ILE A 92 -11.63 4.47 -12.83
CA ILE A 92 -11.15 3.71 -11.67
C ILE A 92 -12.36 3.07 -11.00
N ASP A 93 -12.24 1.79 -10.67
CA ASP A 93 -13.24 1.04 -9.89
C ASP A 93 -12.62 0.61 -8.56
N PHE A 94 -13.46 0.40 -7.56
CA PHE A 94 -13.05 0.11 -6.19
C PHE A 94 -13.83 -1.08 -5.64
N ARG A 95 -13.09 -2.00 -5.00
CA ARG A 95 -13.66 -3.13 -4.29
C ARG A 95 -13.12 -3.27 -2.90
N GLU A 96 -13.90 -3.92 -2.04
CA GLU A 96 -13.47 -4.25 -0.69
C GLU A 96 -13.69 -5.73 -0.34
N LYS A 97 -12.80 -6.28 0.48
CA LYS A 97 -12.94 -7.61 1.05
C LYS A 97 -12.44 -7.61 2.49
N ARG A 98 -13.21 -8.17 3.41
CA ARG A 98 -12.75 -8.39 4.78
C ARG A 98 -12.13 -9.77 4.88
N VAL A 99 -10.90 -9.83 5.37
CA VAL A 99 -10.15 -11.08 5.55
C VAL A 99 -9.59 -11.16 6.97
N THR A 100 -9.26 -12.37 7.40
CA THR A 100 -8.58 -12.59 8.68
C THR A 100 -7.15 -13.01 8.36
N TYR A 101 -6.17 -12.25 8.85
CA TYR A 101 -4.75 -12.55 8.71
C TYR A 101 -4.21 -13.08 10.03
N LEU A 102 -3.45 -14.18 9.97
CA LEU A 102 -2.77 -14.76 11.12
C LEU A 102 -1.30 -14.41 11.00
N GLY A 103 -0.84 -13.50 11.86
CA GLY A 103 0.55 -13.11 12.01
C GLY A 103 1.18 -13.73 13.24
N THR A 104 2.50 -13.65 13.33
CA THR A 104 3.24 -14.07 14.52
C THR A 104 3.71 -12.85 15.29
N GLY A 105 3.61 -12.89 16.62
CA GLY A 105 4.14 -11.86 17.50
C GLY A 105 5.66 -11.73 17.36
N SER A 106 6.20 -10.61 17.87
CA SER A 106 7.64 -10.32 17.85
C SER A 106 8.48 -11.33 18.64
N ASP A 107 7.85 -12.16 19.48
CA ASP A 107 8.45 -13.27 20.19
C ASP A 107 8.53 -14.57 19.37
N GLY A 108 7.95 -14.60 18.17
CA GLY A 108 7.88 -15.79 17.31
C GLY A 108 6.97 -16.91 17.85
N MET A 109 6.31 -16.69 18.99
CA MET A 109 5.54 -17.72 19.70
C MET A 109 4.05 -17.37 19.84
N THR A 110 3.71 -16.08 19.91
CA THR A 110 2.33 -15.65 20.10
C THR A 110 1.63 -15.48 18.75
N GLU A 111 0.55 -16.21 18.49
CA GLU A 111 -0.28 -15.95 17.30
C GLU A 111 -1.07 -14.65 17.48
N LYS A 112 -0.99 -13.75 16.50
CA LYS A 112 -1.80 -12.54 16.42
C LYS A 112 -2.79 -12.69 15.28
N THR A 113 -4.07 -12.54 15.60
CA THR A 113 -5.13 -12.52 14.58
C THR A 113 -5.46 -11.08 14.24
N PHE A 114 -5.42 -10.73 12.97
CA PHE A 114 -5.82 -9.41 12.47
C PHE A 114 -7.06 -9.51 11.58
N LYS A 115 -8.05 -8.67 11.82
CA LYS A 115 -9.17 -8.43 10.90
C LYS A 115 -8.74 -7.35 9.91
N VAL A 116 -8.54 -7.73 8.66
CA VAL A 116 -8.05 -6.81 7.63
C VAL A 116 -9.19 -6.45 6.69
N HIS A 117 -9.41 -5.16 6.49
CA HIS A 117 -10.25 -4.60 5.45
C HIS A 117 -9.38 -4.24 4.26
N LEU A 118 -9.40 -5.12 3.27
CA LEU A 118 -8.71 -4.91 2.00
C LEU A 118 -9.53 -3.95 1.15
N GLN A 119 -8.86 -2.91 0.67
CA GLN A 119 -9.32 -1.99 -0.35
C GLN A 119 -8.55 -2.29 -1.63
N LEU A 120 -9.26 -2.63 -2.70
CA LEU A 120 -8.69 -3.10 -3.96
C LEU A 120 -9.08 -2.12 -5.06
N TRP A 121 -8.09 -1.43 -5.60
CA TRP A 121 -8.25 -0.42 -6.63
C TRP A 121 -8.02 -1.05 -8.01
N ASP A 122 -9.04 -1.02 -8.86
CA ASP A 122 -8.97 -1.40 -10.27
C ASP A 122 -8.74 -0.15 -11.11
N THR A 123 -7.59 -0.05 -11.76
CA THR A 123 -7.29 1.08 -12.63
C THR A 123 -7.47 0.73 -14.09
N ALA A 124 -8.02 1.64 -14.88
CA ALA A 124 -8.02 1.49 -16.33
C ALA A 124 -6.57 1.38 -16.83
N GLY A 125 -6.24 0.27 -17.48
CA GLY A 125 -4.93 0.05 -18.09
C GLY A 125 -4.72 0.80 -19.41
N GLN A 126 -5.55 1.78 -19.72
CA GLN A 126 -5.40 2.58 -20.93
C GLN A 126 -4.37 3.67 -20.68
N GLU A 127 -3.37 3.71 -21.56
CA GLU A 127 -2.29 4.67 -21.63
C GLU A 127 -2.78 6.13 -21.60
N ARG A 128 -3.99 6.41 -22.09
CA ARG A 128 -4.62 7.74 -22.06
C ARG A 128 -5.04 8.22 -20.67
N PHE A 129 -5.17 7.33 -19.69
CA PHE A 129 -5.55 7.65 -18.31
C PHE A 129 -4.38 7.58 -17.32
N ARG A 130 -3.16 7.36 -17.82
CA ARG A 130 -1.95 7.14 -17.01
C ARG A 130 -1.63 8.29 -16.04
N SER A 131 -1.96 9.54 -16.39
CA SER A 131 -1.82 10.70 -15.49
C SER A 131 -2.83 10.71 -14.33
N LEU A 132 -4.00 10.10 -14.51
CA LEU A 132 -4.97 9.89 -13.43
C LEU A 132 -4.49 8.78 -12.48
N THR A 133 -3.92 7.70 -13.04
CA THR A 133 -3.37 6.56 -12.28
C THR A 133 -2.24 6.97 -11.33
N THR A 134 -1.34 7.89 -11.75
CA THR A 134 -0.21 8.33 -10.91
C THR A 134 -0.61 9.00 -9.59
N ALA A 135 -1.82 9.57 -9.49
CA ALA A 135 -2.30 10.15 -8.23
C ALA A 135 -2.61 9.08 -7.17
N PHE A 136 -2.99 7.87 -7.59
CA PHE A 136 -3.42 6.78 -6.69
C PHE A 136 -2.26 5.91 -6.20
N PHE A 137 -1.14 5.89 -6.93
CA PHE A 137 0.09 5.21 -6.50
C PHE A 137 0.60 5.66 -5.13
N ARG A 138 0.30 6.91 -4.73
CA ARG A 138 0.76 7.46 -3.44
C ARG A 138 -0.03 6.92 -2.25
N ASP A 139 -1.26 6.47 -2.45
CA ASP A 139 -2.13 6.00 -1.36
C ASP A 139 -2.20 4.46 -1.29
N ALA A 140 -1.59 3.75 -2.24
CA ALA A 140 -1.52 2.29 -2.27
C ALA A 140 -0.38 1.77 -1.39
N MET A 141 -0.69 0.78 -0.54
CA MET A 141 0.30 0.09 0.28
C MET A 141 1.00 -1.03 -0.47
N GLY A 142 0.34 -1.65 -1.45
CA GLY A 142 0.90 -2.75 -2.21
C GLY A 142 0.35 -2.79 -3.63
N PHE A 143 1.09 -3.41 -4.54
CA PHE A 143 0.73 -3.47 -5.95
C PHE A 143 0.66 -4.91 -6.46
N LEU A 144 -0.41 -5.21 -7.18
CA LEU A 144 -0.50 -6.39 -8.04
C LEU A 144 -0.18 -5.95 -9.46
N LEU A 145 1.05 -6.19 -9.90
CA LEU A 145 1.52 -5.84 -11.24
C LEU A 145 1.23 -7.00 -12.19
N MET A 146 0.28 -6.81 -13.11
CA MET A 146 -0.25 -7.85 -13.96
C MET A 146 0.23 -7.74 -15.41
N PHE A 147 0.50 -8.90 -16.01
CA PHE A 147 0.64 -9.06 -17.46
C PHE A 147 -0.15 -10.30 -17.91
N ASP A 148 -0.34 -10.45 -19.21
CA ASP A 148 -1.08 -11.56 -19.82
C ASP A 148 -0.10 -12.59 -20.41
N LEU A 149 -0.20 -13.85 -19.97
CA LEU A 149 0.66 -14.93 -20.45
C LEU A 149 0.50 -15.23 -21.95
N THR A 150 -0.60 -14.78 -22.55
CA THR A 150 -0.91 -14.90 -23.99
C THR A 150 -0.49 -13.67 -24.80
N ASN A 151 0.16 -12.67 -24.18
CA ASN A 151 0.55 -11.43 -24.83
C ASN A 151 1.96 -10.98 -24.39
N GLN A 152 2.96 -11.27 -25.23
CA GLN A 152 4.35 -10.91 -24.96
C GLN A 152 4.57 -9.40 -24.75
N GLN A 153 3.83 -8.53 -25.45
CA GLN A 153 3.99 -7.08 -25.31
C GLN A 153 3.63 -6.61 -23.90
N SER A 154 2.58 -7.17 -23.31
CA SER A 154 2.17 -6.85 -21.93
C SER A 154 3.26 -7.22 -20.92
N PHE A 155 3.99 -8.32 -21.16
CA PHE A 155 5.12 -8.73 -20.34
C PHE A 155 6.34 -7.81 -20.52
N LEU A 156 6.64 -7.39 -21.75
CA LEU A 156 7.73 -6.44 -22.00
C LEU A 156 7.48 -5.09 -21.30
N ASN A 157 6.21 -4.66 -21.24
CA ASN A 157 5.79 -3.43 -20.60
C ASN A 157 5.90 -3.47 -19.06
N VAL A 158 6.04 -4.65 -18.43
CA VAL A 158 6.25 -4.79 -16.98
C VAL A 158 7.42 -3.94 -16.48
N ARG A 159 8.51 -3.83 -17.25
CA ARG A 159 9.66 -3.00 -16.87
C ARG A 159 9.30 -1.51 -16.77
N ASN A 160 8.47 -1.03 -17.69
CA ASN A 160 8.00 0.35 -17.69
C ASN A 160 7.03 0.60 -16.52
N TRP A 161 6.19 -0.37 -16.19
CA TRP A 161 5.33 -0.30 -15.01
C TRP A 161 6.14 -0.30 -13.72
N MET A 162 7.13 -1.18 -13.61
CA MET A 162 8.02 -1.25 -12.45
C MET A 162 8.73 0.09 -12.19
N SER A 163 9.29 0.70 -13.25
CA SER A 163 9.93 2.01 -13.15
C SER A 163 8.96 3.12 -12.72
N GLN A 164 7.70 3.07 -13.16
CA GLN A 164 6.70 4.03 -12.72
C GLN A 164 6.31 3.85 -11.26
N LEU A 165 6.15 2.60 -10.80
CA LEU A 165 5.85 2.32 -9.40
C LEU A 165 6.99 2.82 -8.51
N GLN A 166 8.24 2.50 -8.86
CA GLN A 166 9.41 2.97 -8.12
C GLN A 166 9.55 4.50 -8.08
N ALA A 167 9.11 5.21 -9.12
CA ALA A 167 9.21 6.67 -9.19
C ALA A 167 8.07 7.42 -8.46
N ASN A 168 6.92 6.78 -8.26
CA ASN A 168 5.69 7.48 -7.81
C ASN A 168 5.03 6.86 -6.57
N ALA A 169 5.45 5.66 -6.14
CA ALA A 169 4.93 5.05 -4.93
C ALA A 169 5.32 5.87 -3.69
N TYR A 170 4.56 5.68 -2.61
CA TYR A 170 4.78 6.36 -1.34
C TYR A 170 6.17 6.10 -0.72
N CYS A 171 6.74 4.92 -0.96
CA CYS A 171 8.03 4.51 -0.41
C CYS A 171 8.99 4.03 -1.49
N ASP A 172 10.29 4.13 -1.23
CA ASP A 172 11.37 3.71 -2.15
C ASP A 172 11.30 2.21 -2.52
N SER A 173 10.67 1.39 -1.68
CA SER A 173 10.49 -0.05 -1.87
C SER A 173 9.03 -0.47 -1.63
N PRO A 174 8.12 -0.26 -2.60
CA PRO A 174 6.74 -0.72 -2.47
C PRO A 174 6.65 -2.24 -2.51
N ASP A 175 5.73 -2.82 -1.74
CA ASP A 175 5.44 -4.26 -1.81
C ASP A 175 4.74 -4.55 -3.14
N ILE A 176 5.36 -5.39 -3.96
CA ILE A 176 4.87 -5.72 -5.30
C ILE A 176 4.80 -7.24 -5.41
N VAL A 177 3.72 -7.75 -6.00
CA VAL A 177 3.62 -9.12 -6.49
C VAL A 177 3.42 -9.07 -8.00
N LEU A 178 4.28 -9.78 -8.75
CA LEU A 178 4.15 -9.93 -10.19
C LEU A 178 3.16 -11.06 -10.50
N VAL A 179 2.22 -10.80 -11.41
CA VAL A 179 1.14 -11.75 -11.73
C VAL A 179 1.05 -11.95 -13.24
N GLY A 180 1.31 -13.18 -13.69
CA GLY A 180 1.02 -13.63 -15.05
C GLY A 180 -0.39 -14.18 -15.11
N THR A 181 -1.29 -13.50 -15.82
CA THR A 181 -2.72 -13.86 -15.90
C THR A 181 -3.02 -14.79 -17.09
N LYS A 182 -4.21 -15.39 -17.09
CA LYS A 182 -4.72 -16.29 -18.14
C LYS A 182 -3.92 -17.59 -18.29
N ALA A 183 -3.42 -18.12 -17.17
CA ALA A 183 -2.67 -19.38 -17.14
C ALA A 183 -3.46 -20.61 -17.64
N ASP A 184 -4.78 -20.52 -17.69
CA ASP A 184 -5.67 -21.53 -18.27
C ASP A 184 -5.55 -21.66 -19.80
N LEU A 185 -5.10 -20.60 -20.49
CA LEU A 185 -4.98 -20.56 -21.96
C LEU A 185 -3.61 -21.09 -22.44
N LYS A 186 -3.28 -22.33 -22.07
CA LYS A 186 -1.96 -22.93 -22.32
C LYS A 186 -1.57 -22.96 -23.80
N ASP A 187 -2.53 -23.20 -24.70
CA ASP A 187 -2.29 -23.28 -26.15
C ASP A 187 -2.01 -21.91 -26.78
N LEU A 188 -2.36 -20.82 -26.09
CA LEU A 188 -2.15 -19.44 -26.53
C LEU A 188 -0.99 -18.78 -25.78
N ARG A 189 -0.23 -19.54 -24.99
CA ARG A 189 0.89 -19.00 -24.21
C ARG A 189 1.96 -18.44 -25.14
N ASP A 190 2.28 -17.18 -24.91
CA ASP A 190 3.33 -16.42 -25.60
C ASP A 190 4.51 -16.13 -24.65
N VAL A 191 4.24 -16.01 -23.34
CA VAL A 191 5.26 -15.76 -22.31
C VAL A 191 5.62 -17.04 -21.57
N GLN A 192 6.90 -17.40 -21.58
CA GLN A 192 7.38 -18.57 -20.83
C GLN A 192 7.50 -18.28 -19.34
N GLY A 193 6.96 -19.16 -18.49
CA GLY A 193 7.00 -18.99 -17.04
C GLY A 193 8.41 -18.87 -16.45
N LYS A 194 9.41 -19.49 -17.08
CA LYS A 194 10.82 -19.34 -16.70
C LYS A 194 11.31 -17.89 -16.88
N GLN A 195 11.00 -17.27 -18.03
CA GLN A 195 11.40 -15.91 -18.33
C GLN A 195 10.73 -14.89 -17.39
N ALA A 196 9.45 -15.12 -17.07
CA ALA A 196 8.72 -14.28 -16.12
C ALA A 196 9.27 -14.40 -14.69
N ARG A 197 9.60 -15.62 -14.26
CA ARG A 197 10.27 -15.87 -12.97
C ARG A 197 11.63 -15.20 -12.89
N GLU A 198 12.47 -15.34 -13.92
CA GLU A 198 13.78 -14.65 -13.99
C GLU A 198 13.66 -13.12 -13.96
N LEU A 199 12.56 -12.55 -14.47
CA LEU A 199 12.29 -11.12 -14.34
C LEU A 199 11.90 -10.76 -12.90
N ALA A 200 11.03 -11.54 -12.27
CA ALA A 200 10.59 -11.34 -10.89
C ALA A 200 11.76 -11.43 -9.91
N ASP A 201 12.61 -12.46 -10.06
CA ASP A 201 13.80 -12.68 -9.24
C ASP A 201 14.78 -11.49 -9.33
N ARG A 202 14.95 -10.91 -10.52
CA ARG A 202 15.78 -9.70 -10.71
C ARG A 202 15.25 -8.48 -9.98
N TYR A 203 13.94 -8.37 -9.83
CA TYR A 203 13.30 -7.31 -9.06
C TYR A 203 13.13 -7.65 -7.59
N GLY A 204 13.40 -8.90 -7.18
CA GLY A 204 13.20 -9.36 -5.81
C GLY A 204 11.73 -9.44 -5.40
N VAL A 205 10.81 -9.69 -6.34
CA VAL A 205 9.37 -9.72 -6.07
C VAL A 205 8.79 -11.14 -6.26
N PRO A 206 7.77 -11.54 -5.49
CA PRO A 206 7.08 -12.82 -5.74
C PRO A 206 6.40 -12.84 -7.12
N TYR A 207 6.28 -14.04 -7.69
CA TYR A 207 5.64 -14.26 -8.98
C TYR A 207 4.62 -15.40 -8.92
N PHE A 208 3.41 -15.13 -9.42
CA PHE A 208 2.33 -16.10 -9.56
C PHE A 208 1.80 -16.15 -10.99
N GLU A 209 1.49 -17.36 -11.46
CA GLU A 209 0.69 -17.57 -12.66
C GLU A 209 -0.74 -17.87 -12.24
N THR A 210 -1.68 -17.04 -12.66
CA THR A 210 -3.05 -17.05 -12.17
C THR A 210 -4.05 -17.21 -13.29
N SER A 211 -5.22 -17.74 -12.97
CA SER A 211 -6.37 -17.73 -13.86
C SER A 211 -7.61 -17.22 -13.15
N SER A 212 -8.12 -16.07 -13.59
CA SER A 212 -9.43 -15.59 -13.14
C SER A 212 -10.56 -16.51 -13.61
N ALA A 213 -10.35 -17.33 -14.64
CA ALA A 213 -11.34 -18.26 -15.15
C ALA A 213 -11.52 -19.48 -14.24
N THR A 214 -10.42 -20.06 -13.76
CA THR A 214 -10.46 -21.23 -12.86
C THR A 214 -10.40 -20.86 -11.38
N GLY A 215 -9.84 -19.71 -11.04
CA GLY A 215 -9.52 -19.29 -9.68
C GLY A 215 -8.09 -19.62 -9.24
N ASP A 216 -7.32 -20.32 -10.06
CA ASP A 216 -5.98 -20.80 -9.69
C ASP A 216 -5.06 -19.64 -9.29
N GLU A 217 -4.41 -19.80 -8.13
CA GLU A 217 -3.42 -18.88 -7.53
C GLU A 217 -3.89 -17.43 -7.29
N VAL A 218 -5.17 -17.12 -7.51
CA VAL A 218 -5.71 -15.75 -7.31
C VAL A 218 -5.65 -15.37 -5.83
N ASP A 219 -6.17 -16.21 -4.94
CA ASP A 219 -6.13 -15.96 -3.49
C ASP A 219 -4.69 -15.96 -2.95
N GLN A 220 -3.82 -16.85 -3.43
CA GLN A 220 -2.41 -16.92 -3.05
C GLN A 220 -1.66 -15.64 -3.41
N ALA A 221 -1.86 -15.08 -4.60
CA ALA A 221 -1.21 -13.84 -5.01
C ALA A 221 -1.60 -12.67 -4.09
N VAL A 222 -2.90 -12.52 -3.78
CA VAL A 222 -3.37 -11.45 -2.87
C VAL A 222 -2.91 -11.67 -1.43
N THR A 223 -2.96 -12.92 -0.95
CA THR A 223 -2.52 -13.27 0.41
C THR A 223 -1.02 -13.05 0.60
N THR A 224 -0.22 -13.32 -0.43
CA THR A 224 1.22 -13.05 -0.41
C THR A 224 1.51 -11.56 -0.31
N LEU A 225 0.78 -10.74 -1.07
CA LEU A 225 0.90 -9.28 -0.96
C LEU A 225 0.47 -8.79 0.42
N LEU A 226 -0.61 -9.37 0.99
CA LEU A 226 -1.05 -9.06 2.34
C LEU A 226 0.01 -9.39 3.38
N ASP A 227 0.65 -10.55 3.30
CA ASP A 227 1.73 -10.93 4.22
C ASP A 227 2.92 -9.96 4.14
N LEU A 228 3.35 -9.58 2.94
CA LEU A 228 4.42 -8.58 2.76
C LEU A 228 4.05 -7.24 3.43
N VAL A 229 2.86 -6.72 3.13
CA VAL A 229 2.40 -5.44 3.67
C VAL A 229 2.24 -5.49 5.19
N MET A 230 1.69 -6.57 5.74
CA MET A 230 1.50 -6.74 7.18
C MET A 230 2.85 -6.81 7.92
N ARG A 231 3.82 -7.58 7.40
CA ARG A 231 5.17 -7.64 7.99
C ARG A 231 5.86 -6.28 7.97
N ARG A 232 5.76 -5.55 6.86
CA ARG A 232 6.31 -4.19 6.76
C ARG A 232 5.64 -3.22 7.73
N MET A 233 4.32 -3.31 7.90
CA MET A 233 3.58 -2.52 8.90
C MET A 233 4.07 -2.82 10.33
N GLU A 234 4.28 -4.09 10.67
CA GLU A 234 4.75 -4.50 11.99
C GLU A 234 6.17 -3.97 12.27
N GLN A 235 7.09 -4.12 11.32
CA GLN A 235 8.46 -3.59 11.42
C GLN A 235 8.47 -2.05 11.57
N SER A 236 7.57 -1.36 10.89
CA SER A 236 7.44 0.10 10.99
C SER A 236 6.81 0.56 12.32
N THR A 237 6.09 -0.32 13.01
CA THR A 237 5.44 -0.02 14.30
C THR A 237 6.36 -0.30 15.50
N GLU A 238 7.37 -1.16 15.34
CA GLU A 238 8.32 -1.56 16.41
C GLU A 238 9.67 -0.79 16.36
N GLY A 239 9.82 0.23 15.50
CA GLY A 239 11.01 1.06 15.46
C GLY A 239 11.22 1.87 16.77
N PRO A 240 12.49 2.10 17.20
CA PRO A 240 12.75 2.84 18.42
C PRO A 240 12.19 4.26 18.32
N VAL A 241 11.41 4.66 19.31
CA VAL A 241 11.08 6.07 19.55
C VAL A 241 12.40 6.79 19.73
N SER A 242 12.86 7.53 18.72
CA SER A 242 14.00 8.42 18.91
C SER A 242 13.55 9.49 19.90
N GLU A 243 14.03 9.38 21.14
CA GLU A 243 14.01 10.49 22.09
C GLU A 243 14.64 11.69 21.39
N ALA A 244 13.82 12.69 21.10
CA ALA A 244 14.30 14.00 20.75
C ALA A 244 15.10 14.53 21.94
N ALA A 245 16.43 14.41 21.86
CA ALA A 245 17.33 15.12 22.76
C ALA A 245 17.18 16.62 22.47
N ASN A 246 16.43 17.29 23.35
CA ASN A 246 16.38 18.74 23.48
C ASN A 246 17.79 19.33 23.53
N GLY A 247 17.99 20.41 22.76
CA GLY A 247 19.25 21.10 22.65
C GLY A 247 19.69 21.82 23.92
N SER A 248 20.97 22.20 23.94
CA SER A 248 21.42 23.38 24.66
C SER A 248 22.56 24.03 23.87
N ALA A 249 22.35 25.30 23.58
CA ALA A 249 23.24 26.19 22.87
C ALA A 249 24.58 26.35 23.60
N ALA A 250 25.66 26.46 22.82
CA ALA A 250 26.83 27.23 23.20
C ALA A 250 27.35 27.98 21.96
N ILE A 251 27.00 29.26 21.93
CA ILE A 251 27.65 30.29 21.12
C ILE A 251 29.11 30.40 21.60
N ASN A 252 30.07 30.44 20.68
CA ASN A 252 31.25 31.27 20.83
C ASN A 252 31.81 31.63 19.45
N ASP A 253 31.67 32.92 19.16
CA ASP A 253 32.31 33.64 18.08
C ASP A 253 33.77 33.99 18.43
N VAL A 254 34.47 34.45 17.39
CA VAL A 254 35.74 35.23 17.35
C VAL A 254 37.05 34.42 17.23
N ALA A 255 37.65 34.43 16.03
CA ALA A 255 38.75 35.34 15.68
C ALA A 255 39.33 35.06 14.29
N GLU A 256 39.50 36.14 13.52
CA GLU A 256 40.16 36.23 12.20
C GLU A 256 41.64 35.83 12.23
N THR A 257 42.16 35.26 11.13
CA THR A 257 43.31 35.86 10.44
C THR A 257 43.48 35.37 9.00
N SER A 258 43.84 36.33 8.15
CA SER A 258 44.19 36.29 6.73
C SER A 258 45.35 35.34 6.41
N THR A 259 45.43 34.69 5.23
CA THR A 259 45.95 35.25 3.97
C THR A 259 46.13 34.12 2.93
N SER A 260 46.18 34.53 1.64
CA SER A 260 47.01 33.95 0.56
C SER A 260 46.45 32.88 -0.38
N ARG A 261 46.13 33.39 -1.59
CA ARG A 261 46.04 32.77 -2.93
C ARG A 261 47.07 31.66 -3.22
N LYS A 262 46.66 30.59 -3.94
CA LYS A 262 47.01 30.29 -5.37
C LYS A 262 46.83 28.80 -5.76
N CYS A 263 46.19 28.62 -6.91
CA CYS A 263 46.37 27.67 -8.02
C CYS A 263 46.47 26.14 -7.87
N ALA A 264 45.89 25.52 -8.90
CA ALA A 264 45.80 24.11 -9.30
C ALA A 264 47.12 23.36 -9.50
N CYS A 265 47.06 22.05 -9.29
CA CYS A 265 47.31 20.98 -10.27
C CYS A 265 46.47 19.76 -9.89
#